data_AF-A0A4U1ELI7-F1
#
_entry.id   AF-A0A4U1ELI7-F1
#
_cell.length_a   1.000
_cell.length_b   1.000
_cell.length_c   1.000
_cell.angle_alpha   90.00
_cell.angle_beta   90.00
_cell.angle_gamma   90.00
#
_symmetry.space_group_name_H-M   'P 1'
#
loop_
_entity.id
_entity.type
_entity.pdbx_description
1 polymer ?
#
loop_
_entity_poly.entity_id
_entity_poly.type
_entity_poly.pdbx_seq_one_letter_code
_entity_poly.pdbx_strand_id
1 'polypeptide(L)'
;MTGAADQIAYSLLYTIGNGSVFGKDQPIILVLLYITPMMGVLDGVLMELQDCPSFLKDVITTDEEEIALKDLVVAILLGSMPKRDGTERKDLLKTNVKIFKCQGAALKKYAKKSVKVIVNVIIWGNHSSTQYPDVNHAKVKLQGKEDGTYAALEDDSWLKGELITAVQQCGIAVIEA
;
A
#
# COMPACT_ATOMS: atom_id res chain seq x y z
N MET A 1 0.46 -1.41 -10.19
CA MET A 1 0.04 -1.82 -8.83
C MET A 1 -0.13 -3.33 -8.83
N THR A 2 0.47 -4.04 -7.91
CA THR A 2 0.27 -5.49 -7.74
C THR A 2 -0.81 -5.76 -6.70
N GLY A 3 -1.52 -6.88 -6.77
CA GLY A 3 -2.64 -7.13 -5.85
C GLY A 3 -3.82 -6.19 -6.11
N ALA A 4 -3.97 -5.72 -7.36
CA ALA A 4 -4.93 -4.70 -7.74
C ALA A 4 -6.42 -5.03 -7.47
N ALA A 5 -6.78 -6.30 -7.25
CA ALA A 5 -8.13 -6.72 -6.87
C ALA A 5 -8.32 -6.90 -5.35
N ASP A 6 -7.29 -6.62 -4.54
CA ASP A 6 -7.39 -6.66 -3.07
C ASP A 6 -8.11 -5.41 -2.53
N GLN A 7 -8.72 -5.49 -1.35
CA GLN A 7 -9.49 -4.39 -0.76
C GLN A 7 -8.67 -3.10 -0.54
N ILE A 8 -7.39 -3.24 -0.16
CA ILE A 8 -6.47 -2.10 -0.01
C ILE A 8 -6.23 -1.44 -1.37
N ALA A 9 -6.00 -2.25 -2.40
CA ALA A 9 -5.81 -1.73 -3.75
C ALA A 9 -7.07 -1.04 -4.25
N TYR A 10 -8.24 -1.65 -4.07
CA TYR A 10 -9.53 -1.08 -4.46
C TYR A 10 -9.75 0.33 -3.91
N SER A 11 -9.51 0.54 -2.62
CA SER A 11 -9.63 1.86 -1.97
C SER A 11 -8.59 2.86 -2.49
N LEU A 12 -7.35 2.40 -2.69
CA LEU A 12 -6.25 3.23 -3.16
C LEU A 12 -6.42 3.63 -4.64
N LEU A 13 -6.95 2.74 -5.48
CA LEU A 13 -7.16 2.96 -6.91
C LEU A 13 -8.10 4.14 -7.15
N TYR A 14 -9.19 4.26 -6.39
CA TYR A 14 -10.07 5.42 -6.48
C TYR A 14 -9.38 6.73 -6.08
N THR A 15 -8.57 6.69 -5.01
CA THR A 15 -7.80 7.85 -4.53
C THR A 15 -6.72 8.28 -5.54
N ILE A 16 -6.12 7.33 -6.26
CA ILE A 16 -5.20 7.63 -7.35
C ILE A 16 -5.96 8.15 -8.57
N GLY A 17 -7.05 7.50 -8.95
CA GLY A 17 -7.87 7.81 -10.13
C GLY A 17 -8.56 9.18 -10.06
N ASN A 18 -8.83 9.71 -8.86
CA ASN A 18 -9.40 11.05 -8.69
C ASN A 18 -8.33 12.18 -8.62
N GLY A 19 -7.04 11.84 -8.81
CA GLY A 19 -5.93 12.79 -8.83
C GLY A 19 -5.40 13.23 -7.46
N SER A 20 -5.88 12.65 -6.34
CA SER A 20 -5.43 13.07 -5.00
C SER A 20 -3.97 12.71 -4.71
N VAL A 21 -3.41 11.69 -5.37
CA VAL A 21 -2.03 11.22 -5.12
C VAL A 21 -1.00 11.96 -5.95
N PHE A 22 -1.26 12.18 -7.25
CA PHE A 22 -0.29 12.75 -8.19
C PHE A 22 -0.63 14.18 -8.63
N GLY A 23 -1.77 14.72 -8.19
CA GLY A 23 -2.29 16.00 -8.62
C GLY A 23 -3.31 15.86 -9.75
N LYS A 24 -4.29 16.77 -9.78
CA LYS A 24 -5.38 16.76 -10.76
C LYS A 24 -4.94 17.08 -12.19
N ASP A 25 -3.80 17.74 -12.35
CA ASP A 25 -3.25 18.12 -13.66
C ASP A 25 -2.25 17.09 -14.20
N GLN A 26 -1.97 16.02 -13.45
CA GLN A 26 -1.01 15.00 -13.83
C GLN A 26 -1.74 13.81 -14.43
N PRO A 27 -1.76 13.64 -15.77
CA PRO A 27 -2.34 12.46 -16.37
C PRO A 27 -1.50 11.22 -16.01
N ILE A 28 -2.20 10.12 -15.71
CA ILE A 28 -1.59 8.85 -15.34
C ILE A 28 -2.14 7.69 -16.19
N ILE A 29 -1.30 6.69 -16.38
CA ILE A 29 -1.69 5.37 -16.90
C ILE A 29 -1.57 4.41 -15.72
N LEU A 30 -2.66 3.72 -15.40
CA LEU A 30 -2.65 2.70 -14.36
C LEU A 30 -2.37 1.35 -14.98
N VAL A 31 -1.39 0.64 -14.43
CA VAL A 31 -1.11 -0.75 -14.81
C VAL A 31 -1.38 -1.63 -13.60
N LEU A 32 -2.31 -2.56 -13.73
CA LEU A 32 -2.85 -3.39 -12.67
C LEU A 32 -2.41 -4.84 -12.90
N LEU A 33 -1.60 -5.36 -11.97
CA LEU A 33 -1.10 -6.72 -11.99
C LEU A 33 -1.83 -7.57 -10.97
N TYR A 34 -2.29 -8.74 -11.39
CA TYR A 34 -2.85 -9.74 -10.50
C TYR A 34 -2.49 -11.17 -10.94
N ILE A 35 -2.79 -12.18 -10.11
CA ILE A 35 -2.64 -13.59 -10.50
C ILE A 35 -3.77 -14.04 -11.46
N THR A 36 -3.44 -14.92 -12.40
CA THR A 36 -4.36 -15.46 -13.43
C THR A 36 -5.75 -15.86 -12.90
N PRO A 37 -5.90 -16.58 -11.77
CA PRO A 37 -7.22 -17.03 -11.30
C PRO A 37 -8.20 -15.91 -10.93
N MET A 38 -7.70 -14.68 -10.75
CA MET A 38 -8.46 -13.55 -10.24
C MET A 38 -8.59 -12.42 -11.28
N MET A 39 -8.19 -12.68 -12.53
CA MET A 39 -8.33 -11.72 -13.63
C MET A 39 -9.79 -11.33 -13.88
N GLY A 40 -10.74 -12.26 -13.72
CA GLY A 40 -12.17 -11.91 -13.83
C GLY A 40 -12.66 -10.93 -12.77
N VAL A 41 -12.06 -10.92 -11.56
CA VAL A 41 -12.34 -9.90 -10.55
C VAL A 41 -11.70 -8.56 -10.94
N LEU A 42 -10.48 -8.62 -11.47
CA LEU A 42 -9.76 -7.45 -11.94
C LEU A 42 -10.47 -6.75 -13.09
N ASP A 43 -11.14 -7.49 -13.97
CA ASP A 43 -11.98 -6.94 -15.04
C ASP A 43 -13.14 -6.11 -14.48
N GLY A 44 -13.75 -6.54 -13.36
CA GLY A 44 -14.75 -5.74 -12.65
C GLY A 44 -14.19 -4.41 -12.15
N VAL A 45 -12.99 -4.44 -11.55
CA VAL A 45 -12.29 -3.22 -11.09
C VAL A 45 -11.97 -2.29 -12.27
N LEU A 46 -11.60 -2.85 -13.43
CA LEU A 46 -11.37 -2.08 -14.65
C LEU A 46 -12.64 -1.35 -15.11
N MET A 47 -13.79 -2.02 -15.13
CA MET A 47 -15.07 -1.41 -15.50
C MET A 47 -15.40 -0.22 -14.60
N GLU A 48 -15.23 -0.35 -13.29
CA GLU A 48 -15.48 0.74 -12.34
C GLU A 48 -14.51 1.93 -12.51
N LEU A 49 -13.24 1.66 -12.83
CA LEU A 49 -12.26 2.72 -13.09
C LEU A 49 -12.52 3.44 -14.41
N GLN A 50 -13.07 2.76 -15.42
CA GLN A 50 -13.47 3.36 -16.68
C GLN A 50 -14.67 4.29 -16.54
N ASP A 51 -15.54 4.04 -15.56
CA ASP A 51 -16.68 4.90 -15.23
C ASP A 51 -16.28 6.15 -14.41
N CYS A 52 -15.03 6.25 -13.94
CA CYS A 52 -14.53 7.41 -13.21
C CYS A 52 -14.09 8.57 -14.14
N PRO A 53 -14.46 9.83 -13.87
CA PRO A 53 -14.13 10.95 -14.75
C PRO A 53 -12.64 11.37 -14.72
N SER A 54 -12.04 11.30 -15.91
CA SER A 54 -11.12 12.25 -16.57
C SER A 54 -9.64 12.42 -16.18
N PHE A 55 -9.08 11.73 -15.19
CA PHE A 55 -7.62 11.80 -14.91
C PHE A 55 -6.81 10.60 -15.40
N LEU A 56 -7.48 9.45 -15.54
CA LEU A 56 -6.89 8.23 -16.06
C LEU A 56 -6.85 8.31 -17.58
N LYS A 57 -5.65 8.34 -18.16
CA LYS A 57 -5.48 8.25 -19.61
C LYS A 57 -5.77 6.85 -20.13
N ASP A 58 -5.38 5.86 -19.36
CA ASP A 58 -5.54 4.45 -19.70
C ASP A 58 -5.41 3.58 -18.44
N VAL A 59 -6.02 2.41 -18.48
CA VAL A 59 -5.95 1.39 -17.44
C VAL A 59 -5.66 0.04 -18.10
N ILE A 60 -4.49 -0.53 -17.81
CA ILE A 60 -4.02 -1.79 -18.35
C ILE A 60 -4.11 -2.85 -17.26
N THR A 61 -4.84 -3.93 -17.51
CA THR A 61 -4.90 -5.11 -16.64
C THR A 61 -4.05 -6.23 -17.23
N THR A 62 -3.33 -6.97 -16.38
CA THR A 62 -2.52 -8.11 -16.82
C THR A 62 -2.20 -9.04 -15.65
N ASP A 63 -1.88 -10.30 -15.96
CA ASP A 63 -1.26 -11.25 -15.04
C ASP A 63 0.23 -11.51 -15.35
N GLU A 64 0.80 -10.76 -16.29
CA GLU A 64 2.21 -10.88 -16.69
C GLU A 64 3.07 -9.75 -16.09
N GLU A 65 4.10 -10.11 -15.33
CA GLU A 65 5.03 -9.14 -14.73
C GLU A 65 5.77 -8.30 -15.77
N GLU A 66 6.08 -8.87 -16.95
CA GLU A 66 6.74 -8.14 -18.03
C GLU A 66 5.90 -6.98 -18.55
N ILE A 67 4.62 -7.22 -18.81
CA ILE A 67 3.67 -6.19 -19.25
C ILE A 67 3.48 -5.18 -18.11
N ALA A 68 3.28 -5.67 -16.89
CA ALA A 68 2.97 -4.83 -15.74
C ALA A 68 4.10 -3.86 -15.37
N LEU A 69 5.36 -4.30 -15.52
CA LEU A 69 6.53 -3.59 -14.99
C LEU A 69 7.31 -2.81 -16.05
N LYS A 70 6.91 -2.91 -17.32
CA LYS A 70 7.55 -2.21 -18.43
C LYS A 70 7.37 -0.71 -18.32
N ASP A 71 8.49 0.02 -18.43
CA ASP A 71 8.55 1.48 -18.52
C ASP A 71 7.87 2.26 -17.36
N LEU A 72 7.64 1.59 -16.23
CA LEU A 72 7.00 2.19 -15.05
C LEU A 72 7.82 3.34 -14.47
N VAL A 73 7.10 4.35 -13.96
CA VAL A 73 7.66 5.46 -13.19
C VAL A 73 7.41 5.27 -11.69
N VAL A 74 6.30 4.64 -11.31
CA VAL A 74 5.94 4.32 -9.93
C VAL A 74 5.45 2.88 -9.86
N ALA A 75 5.97 2.10 -8.90
CA ALA A 75 5.50 0.76 -8.60
C ALA A 75 4.93 0.72 -7.18
N ILE A 76 3.67 0.30 -7.03
CA ILE A 76 3.01 0.08 -5.73
C ILE A 76 2.82 -1.43 -5.60
N LEU A 77 3.57 -2.05 -4.68
CA LEU A 77 3.58 -3.50 -4.48
C LEU A 77 2.73 -3.88 -3.26
N LEU A 78 1.47 -4.25 -3.48
CA LEU A 78 0.54 -4.67 -2.41
C LEU A 78 0.35 -6.19 -2.37
N GLY A 79 0.40 -6.84 -3.53
CA GLY A 79 0.14 -8.27 -3.67
C GLY A 79 1.13 -9.10 -2.85
N SER A 80 0.61 -9.83 -1.88
CA SER A 80 1.36 -10.77 -1.04
C SER A 80 0.46 -11.94 -0.64
N MET A 81 1.08 -13.04 -0.24
CA MET A 81 0.35 -14.16 0.33
C MET A 81 -0.17 -13.75 1.72
N PRO A 82 -1.50 -13.80 1.96
CA PRO A 82 -2.04 -13.55 3.28
C PRO A 82 -1.74 -14.72 4.23
N LYS A 83 -1.68 -14.42 5.53
CA LYS A 83 -1.59 -15.46 6.55
C LYS A 83 -2.90 -16.25 6.57
N ARG A 84 -2.83 -17.57 6.36
CA ARG A 84 -3.95 -18.50 6.53
C ARG A 84 -3.82 -19.27 7.83
N ASP A 85 -4.93 -19.76 8.35
CA ASP A 85 -4.93 -20.62 9.53
C ASP A 85 -4.01 -21.82 9.35
N GLY A 86 -3.20 -22.09 10.37
CA GLY A 86 -2.16 -23.14 10.33
C GLY A 86 -0.88 -22.77 9.56
N THR A 87 -0.79 -21.59 8.92
CA THR A 87 0.45 -21.16 8.24
C THR A 87 1.46 -20.60 9.26
N GLU A 88 2.63 -21.24 9.36
CA GLU A 88 3.72 -20.72 10.18
C GLU A 88 4.25 -19.41 9.60
N ARG A 89 4.64 -18.47 10.49
CA ARG A 89 5.23 -17.18 10.09
C ARG A 89 6.45 -17.35 9.17
N LYS A 90 7.26 -18.38 9.40
CA LYS A 90 8.46 -18.67 8.59
C LYS A 90 8.11 -19.03 7.15
N ASP A 91 7.07 -19.82 6.94
CA ASP A 91 6.64 -20.23 5.60
C ASP A 91 5.93 -19.11 4.85
N LEU A 92 5.15 -18.30 5.57
CA LEU A 92 4.58 -17.06 5.05
C LEU A 92 5.69 -16.11 4.54
N LEU A 93 6.71 -15.87 5.37
CA LEU A 93 7.86 -15.03 5.00
C LEU A 93 8.63 -15.64 3.84
N LYS A 94 8.90 -16.95 3.84
CA LYS A 94 9.61 -17.63 2.77
C LYS A 94 8.88 -17.50 1.43
N THR A 95 7.55 -17.57 1.44
CA THR A 95 6.70 -17.42 0.25
C THR A 95 6.72 -15.96 -0.23
N ASN A 96 6.48 -15.00 0.65
CA ASN A 96 6.46 -13.58 0.29
C ASN A 96 7.84 -13.08 -0.17
N VAL A 97 8.94 -13.54 0.45
CA VAL A 97 10.30 -13.23 -0.02
C VAL A 97 10.53 -13.71 -1.45
N LYS A 98 9.98 -14.86 -1.86
CA LYS A 98 10.09 -15.32 -3.25
C LYS A 98 9.32 -14.39 -4.21
N ILE A 99 8.11 -13.98 -3.84
CA ILE A 99 7.28 -13.05 -4.63
C ILE A 99 8.02 -11.73 -4.84
N PHE A 100 8.47 -11.09 -3.75
CA PHE A 100 9.18 -9.82 -3.84
C PHE A 100 10.56 -9.93 -4.52
N LYS A 101 11.24 -11.08 -4.44
CA LYS A 101 12.46 -11.32 -5.23
C LYS A 101 12.17 -11.38 -6.73
N CYS A 102 11.08 -12.05 -7.13
CA CYS A 102 10.65 -12.12 -8.53
C CYS A 102 10.32 -10.71 -9.05
N GLN A 103 9.44 -10.00 -8.34
CA GLN A 103 9.07 -8.62 -8.67
C GLN A 103 10.28 -7.67 -8.68
N GLY A 104 11.21 -7.81 -7.73
CA GLY A 104 12.44 -7.02 -7.70
C GLY A 104 13.35 -7.28 -8.91
N ALA A 105 13.46 -8.54 -9.35
CA ALA A 105 14.20 -8.90 -10.55
C ALA A 105 13.52 -8.36 -11.82
N ALA A 106 12.19 -8.45 -11.89
CA ALA A 106 11.41 -7.94 -13.01
C ALA A 106 11.45 -6.40 -13.08
N LEU A 107 11.35 -5.70 -11.95
CA LEU A 107 11.56 -4.25 -11.88
C LEU A 107 12.95 -3.86 -12.41
N LYS A 108 14.00 -4.58 -12.02
CA LYS A 108 15.36 -4.34 -12.52
C LYS A 108 15.47 -4.52 -14.04
N LYS A 109 14.70 -5.45 -14.61
CA LYS A 109 14.76 -5.80 -16.04
C LYS A 109 13.92 -4.88 -16.92
N TYR A 110 12.72 -4.51 -16.47
CA TYR A 110 11.70 -3.89 -17.33
C TYR A 110 11.35 -2.44 -16.96
N ALA A 111 11.58 -2.03 -15.71
CA ALA A 111 11.22 -0.67 -15.27
C ALA A 111 12.27 0.36 -15.71
N LYS A 112 11.87 1.63 -15.75
CA LYS A 112 12.82 2.74 -15.99
C LYS A 112 13.85 2.79 -14.87
N LYS A 113 15.08 3.20 -15.21
CA LYS A 113 16.15 3.41 -14.21
C LYS A 113 15.77 4.39 -13.10
N SER A 114 14.82 5.29 -13.36
CA SER A 114 14.30 6.28 -12.42
C SER A 114 13.01 5.85 -11.70
N VAL A 115 12.63 4.57 -11.76
CA VAL A 115 11.40 4.08 -11.12
C VAL A 115 11.41 4.34 -9.62
N LYS A 116 10.32 4.89 -9.09
CA LYS A 116 10.06 5.05 -7.66
C LYS A 116 9.26 3.85 -7.19
N VAL A 117 9.82 3.04 -6.30
CA VAL A 117 9.15 1.86 -5.77
C VAL A 117 8.60 2.18 -4.38
N ILE A 118 7.29 2.05 -4.23
CA ILE A 118 6.59 2.18 -2.96
C ILE A 118 6.23 0.78 -2.49
N VAL A 119 6.79 0.40 -1.33
CA VAL A 119 6.52 -0.87 -0.65
C VAL A 119 6.16 -0.53 0.79
N ASN A 120 5.07 -1.09 1.31
CA ASN A 120 4.67 -1.04 2.73
C ASN A 120 4.82 0.36 3.37
N VAL A 121 3.87 1.26 3.07
CA VAL A 121 3.91 2.67 3.47
C VAL A 121 3.89 2.83 5.01
N ILE A 122 5.06 3.19 5.53
CA ILE A 122 5.43 4.00 6.71
C ILE A 122 4.70 3.73 8.02
N ILE A 123 5.25 2.78 8.77
CA ILE A 123 5.59 2.94 10.19
C ILE A 123 7.07 2.51 10.34
N TRP A 124 7.86 3.18 11.18
CA TRP A 124 9.26 2.80 11.40
C TRP A 124 9.34 1.34 11.88
N GLY A 125 10.19 0.53 11.23
CA GLY A 125 10.32 -0.90 11.50
C GLY A 125 9.68 -1.79 10.44
N ASN A 126 9.20 -2.97 10.84
CA ASN A 126 8.57 -3.95 9.96
C ASN A 126 7.04 -3.78 9.98
N HIS A 127 6.37 -3.77 8.82
CA HIS A 127 4.89 -3.72 8.73
C HIS A 127 4.27 -5.00 9.30
N SER A 128 4.08 -4.98 10.62
CA SER A 128 3.72 -6.12 11.46
C SER A 128 3.37 -5.60 12.85
N SER A 129 3.06 -6.51 13.77
CA SER A 129 2.88 -6.17 15.19
C SER A 129 4.13 -5.60 15.87
N THR A 130 5.28 -5.48 15.20
CA THR A 130 6.48 -4.82 15.72
C THR A 130 6.71 -3.43 15.14
N GLN A 131 5.72 -2.87 14.43
CA GLN A 131 5.80 -1.51 13.89
C GLN A 131 5.82 -0.48 15.04
N TYR A 132 6.63 0.58 14.91
CA TYR A 132 6.78 1.64 15.92
C TYR A 132 6.23 2.99 15.41
N PRO A 133 5.02 3.40 15.84
CA PRO A 133 4.49 4.73 15.51
C PRO A 133 5.28 5.80 16.28
N ASP A 134 6.20 6.45 15.59
CA ASP A 134 7.02 7.52 16.15
C ASP A 134 6.27 8.86 16.16
N VAL A 135 6.10 9.43 17.35
CA VAL A 135 5.47 10.75 17.56
C VAL A 135 6.48 11.85 17.92
N ASN A 136 7.79 11.57 17.96
CA ASN A 136 8.82 12.54 18.35
C ASN A 136 8.85 13.78 17.44
N HIS A 137 8.45 13.62 16.18
CA HIS A 137 8.40 14.70 15.19
C HIS A 137 6.97 15.13 14.84
N ALA A 138 5.97 14.50 15.48
CA ALA A 138 4.58 14.85 15.28
C ALA A 138 4.26 16.16 16.00
N LYS A 139 3.37 16.94 15.40
CA LYS A 139 2.86 18.19 15.95
C LYS A 139 1.35 18.09 16.11
N VAL A 140 0.85 18.65 17.20
CA VAL A 140 -0.58 18.67 17.52
C VAL A 140 -1.02 20.11 17.71
N LYS A 141 -2.20 20.44 17.17
CA LYS A 141 -2.83 21.75 17.37
C LYS A 141 -3.92 21.63 18.42
N LEU A 142 -3.66 22.15 19.62
CA LEU A 142 -4.62 22.21 20.73
C LEU A 142 -4.95 23.67 21.02
N GLN A 143 -6.24 23.99 21.12
CA GLN A 143 -6.72 25.33 21.48
C GLN A 143 -6.10 26.48 20.63
N GLY A 144 -5.83 26.20 19.35
CA GLY A 144 -5.23 27.18 18.43
C GLY A 144 -3.70 27.28 18.47
N LYS A 145 -3.03 26.67 19.45
CA LYS A 145 -1.56 26.60 19.56
C LYS A 145 -1.05 25.29 18.96
N GLU A 146 0.01 25.36 18.15
CA GLU A 146 0.73 24.19 17.62
C GLU A 146 1.90 23.87 18.53
N ASP A 147 1.99 22.64 19.01
CA ASP A 147 3.07 22.17 19.88
C ASP A 147 3.52 20.74 19.48
N GLY A 148 4.67 20.31 19.97
CA GLY A 148 5.13 18.93 19.77
C GLY A 148 4.25 17.94 20.53
N THR A 149 3.97 16.76 19.97
CA THR A 149 3.01 15.79 20.54
C THR A 149 3.26 15.46 22.02
N TYR A 150 4.53 15.29 22.41
CA TYR A 150 4.90 15.05 23.81
C TYR A 150 4.58 16.23 24.73
N ALA A 151 4.88 17.45 24.29
CA ALA A 151 4.58 18.67 25.05
C ALA A 151 3.08 19.00 25.07
N ALA A 152 2.34 18.59 24.03
CA ALA A 152 0.91 18.86 23.90
C ALA A 152 0.05 17.90 24.73
N LEU A 153 0.42 16.62 24.78
CA LEU A 153 -0.38 15.58 25.44
C LEU A 153 0.11 15.26 26.84
N GLU A 154 1.38 15.52 27.14
CA GLU A 154 2.02 15.29 28.45
C GLU A 154 1.80 13.87 29.02
N ASP A 155 1.51 12.89 28.16
CA ASP A 155 1.22 11.50 28.53
C ASP A 155 2.20 10.52 27.86
N ASP A 156 3.40 10.47 28.42
CA ASP A 156 4.45 9.56 27.96
C ASP A 156 4.05 8.08 28.04
N SER A 157 3.23 7.71 29.03
CA SER A 157 2.78 6.33 29.26
C SER A 157 1.86 5.88 28.13
N TRP A 158 0.89 6.72 27.76
CA TRP A 158 0.00 6.46 26.65
C TRP A 158 0.75 6.48 25.31
N LEU A 159 1.60 7.49 25.08
CA LEU A 159 2.35 7.65 23.83
C LEU A 159 3.35 6.52 23.55
N LYS A 160 4.01 6.00 24.59
CA LYS A 160 5.00 4.92 24.48
C LYS A 160 4.41 3.52 24.71
N GLY A 161 3.16 3.42 25.13
CA GLY A 161 2.48 2.17 25.48
C GLY A 161 1.22 1.97 24.66
N GLU A 162 0.09 2.48 25.17
CA GLU A 162 -1.24 2.23 24.61
C GLU A 162 -1.37 2.65 23.16
N LEU A 163 -0.83 3.81 22.76
CA LEU A 163 -0.82 4.26 21.37
C LEU A 163 -0.14 3.23 20.46
N ILE A 164 1.02 2.71 20.88
CA ILE A 164 1.78 1.73 20.10
C ILE A 164 0.98 0.44 19.98
N THR A 165 0.42 -0.06 21.10
CA THR A 165 -0.39 -1.28 21.11
C THR A 165 -1.65 -1.13 20.24
N ALA A 166 -2.37 -0.01 20.37
CA ALA A 166 -3.56 0.28 19.59
C ALA A 166 -3.23 0.31 18.08
N VAL A 167 -2.14 0.96 17.67
CA VAL A 167 -1.70 0.98 16.27
C VAL A 167 -1.26 -0.40 15.78
N GLN A 168 -0.59 -1.19 16.61
CA GLN A 168 -0.19 -2.56 16.26
C GLN A 168 -1.39 -3.53 16.15
N GLN A 169 -2.46 -3.28 16.91
CA GLN A 169 -3.67 -4.12 16.96
C GLN A 169 -4.83 -3.59 16.11
N CYS A 170 -4.71 -2.38 15.53
CA CYS A 170 -5.76 -1.74 14.75
C CYS A 170 -6.34 -2.66 13.66
N GLY A 171 -5.47 -3.41 12.95
CA GLY A 171 -5.93 -4.37 11.96
C GLY A 171 -6.78 -5.52 12.52
N ILE A 172 -6.52 -5.99 13.74
CA ILE A 172 -7.30 -7.04 14.40
C ILE A 172 -8.66 -6.46 14.84
N ALA A 173 -8.65 -5.28 15.48
CA ALA A 173 -9.86 -4.62 15.96
C ALA A 173 -10.86 -4.33 14.82
N VAL A 174 -10.37 -4.00 13.62
CA VAL A 174 -11.23 -3.79 12.44
C VAL A 174 -11.80 -5.10 11.89
N ILE A 175 -11.08 -6.21 11.99
CA ILE A 175 -11.57 -7.53 11.54
C ILE A 175 -12.65 -8.08 12.49
N GLU A 176 -12.56 -7.76 13.78
CA GLU A 176 -13.48 -8.24 14.83
C GLU A 176 -14.76 -7.38 14.99
N ALA A 177 -14.82 -6.20 14.35
CA ALA A 177 -15.94 -5.25 14.43
C ALA A 177 -17.06 -5.55 13.42
#